data_AF-A0AAD5Q661-F1
#
_entry.id   AF-A0AAD5Q661-F1
#
_cell.length_a   1.000
_cell.length_b   1.000
_cell.length_c   1.000
_cell.angle_alpha   90.00
_cell.angle_beta   90.00
_cell.angle_gamma   90.00
#
_symmetry.space_group_name_H-M   'P 1'
#
loop_
_entity.id
_entity.type
_entity.pdbx_description
1 polymer ?
#
loop_
_entity_poly.entity_id
_entity_poly.type
_entity_poly.pdbx_seq_one_letter_code
_entity_poly.pdbx_strand_id
1 'polypeptide(L)'
;MSTKQLCSFFYTAVCRGEYKCNICNAVRKQAPKTGYSNLMSHLSSVHPTHAEEYAEFQRRSLSSLEVFGFVDQDTSNMYDWLRWIVERHLPLIEVENKLTQQLVKMRPTSAATLKAYM
;
A
#
# COMPACT_ATOMS: atom_id res chain seq x y z
N MET A 1 -7.23 9.92 3.78
CA MET A 1 -8.03 8.95 2.99
C MET A 1 -8.06 9.41 1.55
N SER A 2 -7.41 8.71 0.61
CA SER A 2 -7.50 9.09 -0.81
C SER A 2 -8.81 8.57 -1.42
N THR A 3 -9.45 9.35 -2.29
CA THR A 3 -10.62 8.94 -3.08
C THR A 3 -10.38 7.64 -3.85
N LYS A 4 -9.12 7.42 -4.28
CA LYS A 4 -8.69 6.19 -4.94
C LYS A 4 -8.82 4.97 -4.03
N GLN A 5 -8.43 5.07 -2.76
CA GLN A 5 -8.49 3.95 -1.81
C GLN A 5 -9.94 3.57 -1.49
N LEU A 6 -10.81 4.55 -1.27
CA LEU A 6 -12.24 4.34 -1.08
C LEU A 6 -12.88 3.64 -2.28
N CYS A 7 -12.55 4.09 -3.50
CA CYS A 7 -13.07 3.46 -4.71
C CYS A 7 -12.54 2.03 -4.90
N SER A 8 -11.27 1.77 -4.58
CA SER A 8 -10.71 0.41 -4.60
C SER A 8 -11.38 -0.52 -3.59
N PHE A 9 -11.82 -0.02 -2.44
CA PHE A 9 -12.48 -0.82 -1.41
C PHE A 9 -13.91 -1.19 -1.79
N PHE A 10 -14.69 -0.20 -2.25
CA PHE A 10 -16.13 -0.38 -2.52
C PHE A 10 -16.46 -0.90 -3.93
N TYR A 11 -15.48 -0.97 -4.83
CA TYR A 11 -15.73 -1.38 -6.21
C TYR A 11 -14.74 -2.40 -6.75
N THR A 12 -15.24 -3.34 -7.55
CA THR A 12 -14.44 -4.25 -8.36
C THR A 12 -14.45 -3.80 -9.83
N ALA A 13 -13.27 -3.72 -10.46
CA ALA A 13 -13.17 -3.47 -11.89
C ALA A 13 -13.63 -4.71 -12.67
N VAL A 14 -14.66 -4.55 -13.51
CA VAL A 14 -15.22 -5.64 -14.33
C VAL A 14 -14.58 -5.65 -15.71
N CYS A 15 -14.44 -4.48 -16.33
CA CYS A 15 -13.72 -4.29 -17.59
C CYS A 15 -13.14 -2.87 -17.66
N ARG A 16 -12.49 -2.51 -18.78
CA ARG A 16 -11.89 -1.18 -18.94
C ARG A 16 -12.96 -0.09 -18.77
N GLY A 17 -12.86 0.67 -17.68
CA GLY A 17 -13.77 1.77 -17.38
C GLY A 17 -15.11 1.34 -16.80
N GLU A 18 -15.30 0.09 -16.38
CA GLU A 18 -16.53 -0.34 -15.70
C GLU A 18 -16.24 -0.91 -14.32
N TYR A 19 -16.93 -0.36 -13.32
CA TYR A 19 -16.76 -0.69 -11.91
C TYR A 19 -18.09 -1.17 -11.34
N LYS A 20 -18.08 -2.31 -10.66
CA LYS A 20 -19.23 -2.86 -9.96
C LYS A 20 -19.14 -2.52 -8.48
N CYS A 21 -20.19 -1.95 -7.90
CA CYS A 21 -20.27 -1.69 -6.47
C CYS A 21 -20.39 -3.00 -5.70
N ASN A 22 -19.60 -3.17 -4.65
CA ASN A 22 -19.58 -4.38 -3.84
C ASN A 22 -20.76 -4.48 -2.86
N ILE A 23 -21.44 -3.35 -2.57
CA ILE A 23 -22.59 -3.31 -1.66
C ILE A 23 -23.90 -3.64 -2.41
N CYS A 24 -24.16 -2.95 -3.53
CA CYS A 24 -25.44 -3.07 -4.25
C CYS A 24 -25.32 -3.74 -5.64
N ASN A 25 -24.13 -4.20 -6.05
CA ASN A 25 -23.86 -4.77 -7.37
C ASN A 25 -24.15 -3.86 -8.57
N ALA A 26 -24.42 -2.56 -8.35
CA ALA A 26 -24.64 -1.61 -9.43
C ALA A 26 -23.36 -1.39 -10.25
N VAL A 27 -23.48 -1.43 -11.58
CA VAL A 27 -22.36 -1.17 -12.49
C VAL A 27 -22.31 0.31 -12.85
N ARG A 28 -21.13 0.90 -12.75
CA ARG A 28 -20.85 2.31 -13.05
C ARG A 28 -19.76 2.41 -14.10
N LYS A 29 -20.06 3.08 -15.21
CA LYS A 29 -19.10 3.37 -16.26
C LYS A 29 -18.34 4.64 -15.92
N GLN A 30 -17.02 4.57 -15.92
CA GLN A 30 -16.10 5.71 -15.87
C GLN A 30 -15.59 6.02 -17.26
N ALA A 31 -15.70 7.29 -17.63
CA ALA A 31 -15.02 7.78 -18.82
C ALA A 31 -13.50 7.83 -18.56
N PRO A 32 -12.67 7.64 -19.61
CA PRO A 32 -11.23 7.81 -19.48
C PRO A 32 -10.89 9.22 -18.95
N LYS A 33 -9.93 9.29 -18.02
CA LYS A 33 -9.39 10.55 -17.45
C LYS A 33 -10.36 11.40 -16.60
N THR A 34 -11.54 10.90 -16.21
CA THR A 34 -12.49 11.70 -15.40
C THR A 34 -12.36 11.53 -13.88
N GLY A 35 -11.37 10.77 -13.41
CA GLY A 35 -11.20 10.49 -11.98
C GLY A 35 -12.35 9.66 -11.39
N TYR A 36 -12.60 9.81 -10.08
CA TYR A 36 -13.48 8.94 -9.29
C TYR A 36 -14.81 9.58 -8.87
N SER A 37 -15.12 10.78 -9.37
CA SER A 37 -16.26 11.58 -8.88
C SER A 37 -17.61 10.87 -9.03
N ASN A 38 -17.79 10.09 -10.10
CA ASN A 38 -19.03 9.34 -10.33
C ASN A 38 -19.22 8.20 -9.31
N LEU A 39 -18.15 7.52 -8.90
CA LEU A 39 -18.19 6.45 -7.91
C LEU A 39 -18.42 7.01 -6.51
N MET A 40 -17.78 8.13 -6.19
CA MET A 40 -18.02 8.81 -4.92
C MET A 40 -19.45 9.34 -4.83
N SER A 41 -19.97 9.93 -5.90
CA SER A 41 -21.36 10.40 -5.94
C SER A 41 -22.35 9.25 -5.72
N HIS A 42 -22.09 8.07 -6.29
CA HIS A 42 -22.89 6.88 -6.01
C HIS A 42 -22.84 6.47 -4.54
N LEU A 43 -21.64 6.43 -3.94
CA LEU A 43 -21.50 6.08 -2.52
C LEU A 43 -22.23 7.08 -1.63
N SER A 44 -22.04 8.38 -1.82
CA SER A 44 -22.70 9.41 -1.01
C SER A 44 -24.23 9.40 -1.13
N SER A 45 -24.78 9.00 -2.28
CA SER A 45 -26.24 9.02 -2.53
C SER A 45 -26.94 7.72 -2.14
N VAL A 46 -26.33 6.56 -2.42
CA VAL A 46 -26.96 5.24 -2.23
C VAL A 46 -26.47 4.56 -0.94
N HIS A 47 -25.26 4.89 -0.50
CA HIS A 47 -24.61 4.28 0.67
C HIS A 47 -24.12 5.38 1.63
N PRO A 48 -25.00 6.19 2.24
CA PRO A 48 -24.59 7.34 3.06
C PRO A 48 -23.68 6.97 4.23
N THR A 49 -23.80 5.74 4.75
CA THR A 49 -22.98 5.16 5.83
C THR A 49 -21.61 4.64 5.38
N HIS A 50 -21.28 4.68 4.08
CA HIS A 50 -20.02 4.11 3.55
C HIS A 50 -18.77 4.64 4.24
N ALA A 51 -18.78 5.91 4.66
CA ALA A 51 -17.64 6.53 5.33
C ALA A 51 -17.42 5.93 6.73
N GLU A 52 -18.48 5.67 7.48
CA GLU A 52 -18.44 5.07 8.82
C GLU A 52 -18.06 3.59 8.75
N GLU A 53 -18.65 2.85 7.81
CA GLU A 53 -18.34 1.44 7.57
C GLU A 53 -16.86 1.27 7.16
N TYR A 54 -16.34 2.15 6.32
CA TYR A 54 -14.93 2.11 5.95
C TYR A 54 -14.01 2.51 7.11
N ALA A 55 -14.41 3.47 7.94
CA ALA A 55 -13.66 3.84 9.13
C ALA A 55 -13.67 2.73 10.19
N GLU A 56 -14.77 1.98 10.32
CA GLU A 56 -14.84 0.80 11.17
C GLU A 56 -14.01 -0.36 10.60
N PHE A 57 -14.10 -0.62 9.29
CA PHE A 57 -13.24 -1.59 8.62
C PHE A 57 -11.76 -1.24 8.86
N GLN A 58 -11.38 0.02 8.71
CA GLN A 58 -10.02 0.46 9.03
C GLN A 58 -9.69 0.25 10.50
N ARG A 59 -10.55 0.64 11.45
CA ARG A 59 -10.30 0.38 12.88
C ARG A 59 -10.12 -1.10 13.20
N ARG A 60 -10.88 -1.98 12.56
CA ARG A 60 -10.77 -3.45 12.68
C ARG A 60 -9.59 -4.03 11.91
N SER A 61 -9.18 -3.37 10.83
CA SER A 61 -8.09 -3.78 9.95
C SER A 61 -6.74 -3.22 10.38
N LEU A 62 -6.70 -2.17 11.21
CA LEU A 62 -5.50 -1.62 11.82
C LEU A 62 -4.80 -2.63 12.74
N SER A 63 -5.40 -3.80 12.97
CA SER A 63 -4.80 -4.91 13.73
C SER A 63 -4.22 -6.05 12.89
N SER A 64 -4.24 -6.01 11.55
CA SER A 64 -3.55 -7.04 10.76
C SER A 64 -2.71 -6.47 9.63
N LEU A 65 -1.38 -6.69 9.74
CA LEU A 65 -0.41 -6.48 8.67
C LEU A 65 -0.78 -7.25 7.38
N GLU A 66 -1.66 -8.24 7.45
CA GLU A 66 -2.15 -9.02 6.31
C GLU A 66 -2.83 -8.16 5.23
N VAL A 67 -3.40 -7.00 5.59
CA VAL A 67 -4.04 -6.08 4.61
C VAL A 67 -3.04 -5.38 3.69
N PHE A 68 -1.76 -5.32 4.08
CA PHE A 68 -0.71 -4.80 3.22
C PHE A 68 -0.25 -5.82 2.16
N GLY A 69 -0.78 -7.04 2.17
CA GLY A 69 -0.40 -8.11 1.27
C GLY A 69 1.00 -8.67 1.58
N PHE A 70 1.59 -9.35 0.61
CA PHE A 70 2.98 -9.80 0.71
C PHE A 70 3.91 -8.60 0.53
N VAL A 71 4.87 -8.45 1.45
CA VAL A 71 5.95 -7.46 1.32
C VAL A 71 6.79 -7.83 0.10
N ASP A 72 6.99 -6.88 -0.82
CA ASP A 72 7.84 -7.12 -1.97
C ASP A 72 9.31 -7.33 -1.55
N GLN A 73 10.08 -7.97 -2.42
CA GLN A 73 11.45 -8.37 -2.10
C GLN A 73 12.40 -7.19 -1.90
N ASP A 74 12.12 -6.01 -2.47
CA ASP A 74 12.90 -4.78 -2.24
C ASP A 74 12.64 -4.23 -0.84
N THR A 75 11.37 -4.12 -0.44
CA THR A 75 10.98 -3.66 0.89
C THR A 75 11.49 -4.60 1.98
N SER A 76 11.39 -5.92 1.79
CA SER A 76 11.94 -6.89 2.74
C SER A 76 13.47 -6.79 2.84
N ASN A 77 14.16 -6.53 1.73
CA ASN A 77 15.60 -6.39 1.71
C ASN A 77 16.07 -5.12 2.45
N MET A 78 15.37 -4.00 2.27
CA MET A 78 15.68 -2.76 2.99
C MET A 78 15.39 -2.90 4.49
N TYR A 79 14.31 -3.58 4.85
CA TYR A 79 14.01 -3.89 6.26
C TYR A 79 15.13 -4.72 6.90
N ASP A 80 15.59 -5.79 6.25
CA ASP A 80 16.69 -6.61 6.76
C ASP A 80 17.99 -5.79 6.93
N TRP A 81 18.28 -4.86 6.01
CA TRP A 81 19.43 -3.95 6.14
C TRP A 81 19.27 -2.99 7.33
N LEU A 82 18.11 -2.36 7.48
CA LEU A 82 17.84 -1.47 8.61
C LEU A 82 17.98 -2.21 9.94
N ARG A 83 17.39 -3.40 10.02
CA ARG A 83 17.49 -4.27 11.18
C ARG A 83 18.94 -4.61 11.51
N TRP A 84 19.73 -5.02 10.52
CA TRP A 84 21.15 -5.32 10.70
C TRP A 84 21.94 -4.15 11.26
N ILE A 85 21.73 -2.95 10.72
CA ILE A 85 22.44 -1.74 11.14
C ILE A 85 22.03 -1.33 12.57
N VAL A 86 20.72 -1.30 12.85
CA VAL A 86 20.19 -0.82 14.12
C VAL A 86 20.47 -1.80 15.25
N GLU A 87 20.18 -3.10 15.08
CA GLU A 87 20.35 -4.10 16.14
C GLU A 87 21.81 -4.32 16.52
N ARG A 88 22.75 -4.04 15.60
CA ARG A 88 24.20 -4.18 15.84
C ARG A 88 24.90 -2.85 16.11
N HIS A 89 24.17 -1.74 16.17
CA HIS A 89 24.73 -0.39 16.33
C HIS A 89 25.85 -0.07 15.33
N LEU A 90 25.68 -0.48 14.07
CA LEU A 90 26.65 -0.25 13.02
C LEU A 90 26.42 1.13 12.38
N PRO A 91 27.46 1.76 11.80
CA PRO A 91 27.28 2.98 11.03
C PRO A 91 26.56 2.67 9.71
N LEU A 92 25.76 3.62 9.21
CA LEU A 92 25.03 3.45 7.94
C LEU A 92 25.94 3.13 6.74
N ILE A 93 27.20 3.57 6.76
CA ILE A 93 28.18 3.29 5.71
C ILE A 93 28.50 1.80 5.56
N GLU A 94 28.18 0.99 6.58
CA GLU A 94 28.47 -0.45 6.58
C GLU A 94 27.72 -1.21 5.50
N VAL A 95 26.60 -0.68 4.99
CA VAL A 95 25.89 -1.28 3.84
C VAL A 95 26.69 -1.21 2.54
N GLU A 96 27.68 -0.31 2.46
CA GLU A 96 28.59 -0.13 1.33
C GLU A 96 29.93 -0.85 1.53
N ASN A 97 30.14 -1.48 2.69
CA ASN A 97 31.35 -2.24 2.97
C ASN A 97 31.42 -3.49 2.10
N LYS A 98 32.49 -3.61 1.30
CA LYS A 98 32.67 -4.71 0.33
C LYS A 98 32.66 -6.10 0.99
N LEU A 99 33.30 -6.25 2.14
CA LEU A 99 33.34 -7.53 2.85
C LEU A 99 31.94 -7.89 3.34
N THR A 100 31.22 -6.92 3.90
CA THR A 100 29.86 -7.12 4.38
C THR A 100 28.92 -7.49 3.24
N GLN A 101 28.98 -6.79 2.10
CA GLN A 101 28.20 -7.13 0.91
C GLN A 101 28.48 -8.53 0.36
N GLN A 102 29.70 -9.06 0.55
CA GLN A 102 30.04 -10.43 0.14
C GLN A 102 29.50 -11.50 1.09
N LEU A 103 29.30 -11.16 2.38
CA LEU A 103 28.93 -12.11 3.42
C LEU A 103 27.43 -12.12 3.73
N VAL A 104 26.71 -11.03 3.45
CA VAL A 104 25.28 -10.95 3.71
C VAL A 104 24.45 -11.57 2.58
N LYS A 105 23.28 -12.09 2.92
CA LYS A 105 22.27 -12.55 1.95
C LYS A 105 21.53 -11.40 1.24
N MET A 106 21.57 -10.20 1.82
CA MET A 106 20.81 -9.04 1.36
C MET A 106 21.45 -8.49 0.08
N ARG A 107 20.62 -8.05 -0.87
CA ARG A 107 21.09 -7.36 -2.08
C ARG A 107 21.86 -6.10 -1.69
N PRO A 108 23.03 -5.84 -2.30
CA PRO A 108 23.80 -4.63 -2.08
C PRO A 108 22.95 -3.37 -2.23
N THR A 109 23.18 -2.39 -1.35
CA THR A 109 22.51 -1.09 -1.35
C THR A 109 23.52 0.01 -1.01
N SER A 110 23.07 1.27 -1.09
CA SER A 110 23.86 2.43 -0.65
C SER A 110 23.31 3.00 0.65
N ALA A 111 24.15 3.70 1.40
CA ALA A 111 23.73 4.41 2.60
C ALA A 111 22.67 5.48 2.26
N ALA A 112 22.80 6.13 1.10
CA ALA A 112 21.83 7.10 0.60
C ALA A 112 20.46 6.45 0.32
N THR A 113 20.45 5.29 -0.33
CA THR A 113 19.23 4.52 -0.58
C THR A 113 18.60 4.07 0.73
N LEU A 114 19.37 3.48 1.64
CA LEU A 114 18.85 3.01 2.93
C LEU A 114 18.23 4.16 3.73
N LYS A 115 18.86 5.34 3.71
CA LYS A 115 18.36 6.56 4.37
C LYS A 115 17.04 7.06 3.78
N ALA A 116 16.75 6.82 2.51
CA ALA A 116 15.47 7.17 1.90
C ALA A 116 14.31 6.26 2.35
N TYR A 117 14.62 5.10 2.94
CA TYR A 117 13.65 4.16 3.51
C TYR A 117 13.45 4.33 5.03
N MET A 118 14.27 5.17 5.68
CA MET A 118 14.12 5.57 7.08
C MET A 118 13.16 6.74 7.21
#